data_AF-A0A2A4FXZ2-F1
#
_entry.id   AF-A0A2A4FXZ2-F1
#
_cell.length_a   1.000
_cell.length_b   1.000
_cell.length_c   1.000
_cell.angle_alpha   90.00
_cell.angle_beta   90.00
_cell.angle_gamma   90.00
#
_symmetry.space_group_name_H-M   'P 1'
#
loop_
_entity.id
_entity.type
_entity.pdbx_description
1 polymer ?
#
loop_
_entity_poly.entity_id
_entity_poly.type
_entity_poly.pdbx_seq_one_letter_code
_entity_poly.pdbx_strand_id
1 'polypeptide(L)'
;MRSKIVVILAAALTFPGAAFAVESGPADAKGDPGDKVVCKTRPQTGTRFRTKVCHTVAQWDIIAEEMRRTAQEMNGRIIEVRRE
;
A
#
# COMPACT_ATOMS: atom_id res chain seq x y z
N MET A 1 34.28 42.70 -32.61
CA MET A 1 34.19 41.56 -33.54
C MET A 1 32.92 40.80 -33.20
N ARG A 2 31.74 41.22 -33.68
CA ARG A 2 31.00 40.67 -34.84
C ARG A 2 31.16 39.15 -35.05
N SER A 3 30.13 38.45 -34.56
CA SER A 3 29.46 37.28 -35.16
C SER A 3 30.24 35.98 -35.28
N LYS A 4 29.66 34.88 -34.76
CA LYS A 4 29.12 33.80 -35.59
C LYS A 4 28.44 32.69 -34.78
N ILE A 5 27.19 32.40 -35.18
CA ILE A 5 26.60 31.06 -35.35
C ILE A 5 26.07 30.42 -34.04
N VAL A 6 24.76 30.46 -33.76
CA VAL A 6 23.62 29.76 -34.42
C VAL A 6 23.54 28.28 -33.99
N VAL A 7 22.53 28.04 -33.14
CA VAL A 7 21.63 26.88 -33.11
C VAL A 7 22.30 25.50 -33.02
N ILE A 8 22.42 24.98 -31.79
CA ILE A 8 22.43 23.52 -31.58
C ILE A 8 20.99 23.12 -31.28
N LEU A 9 20.40 22.63 -32.37
CA LEU A 9 19.17 21.87 -32.53
C LEU A 9 18.89 20.91 -31.36
N ALA A 10 17.70 21.06 -30.78
CA ALA A 10 17.08 20.06 -29.93
C ALA A 10 16.84 18.78 -30.74
N ALA A 11 17.58 17.71 -30.45
CA ALA A 11 17.31 16.37 -30.96
C ALA A 11 18.04 15.32 -30.12
N ALA A 12 17.34 14.78 -29.10
CA ALA A 12 17.43 13.38 -28.66
C ALA A 12 16.64 13.19 -27.35
N LEU A 13 15.33 13.46 -27.38
CA LEU A 13 14.40 12.76 -26.49
C LEU A 13 14.13 11.38 -27.09
N THR A 14 15.12 10.50 -27.00
CA THR A 14 14.94 9.07 -27.18
C THR A 14 15.46 8.40 -25.93
N PHE A 15 14.74 8.62 -24.82
CA PHE A 15 14.83 7.76 -23.65
C PHE A 15 14.20 6.42 -24.08
N PRO A 16 14.97 5.32 -24.26
CA PRO A 16 14.36 4.02 -24.42
C PRO A 16 13.75 3.74 -23.05
N GLY A 17 12.43 3.87 -22.93
CA GLY A 17 11.71 3.41 -21.76
C GLY A 17 12.02 1.94 -21.60
N ALA A 18 12.85 1.60 -20.61
CA ALA A 18 13.05 0.24 -20.17
C ALA A 18 11.69 -0.27 -19.68
N ALA A 19 10.98 -0.95 -20.58
CA ALA A 19 9.78 -1.69 -20.24
C ALA A 19 10.23 -2.88 -19.38
N PHE A 20 10.17 -2.70 -18.05
CA PHE A 20 10.24 -3.82 -17.14
C PHE A 20 8.93 -4.62 -17.28
N ALA A 21 8.91 -5.56 -18.21
CA ALA A 21 7.95 -6.65 -18.22
C ALA A 21 8.33 -7.59 -17.08
N VAL A 22 7.77 -7.34 -15.88
CA VAL A 22 7.76 -8.34 -14.82
C VAL A 22 6.77 -9.42 -15.24
N GLU A 23 7.30 -10.44 -15.92
CA GLU A 23 6.60 -11.70 -16.14
C GLU A 23 6.31 -12.31 -14.75
N SER A 24 5.13 -12.01 -14.22
CA SER A 24 4.60 -12.64 -13.02
C SER A 24 3.95 -13.94 -13.46
N GLY A 25 4.78 -14.93 -13.83
CA GLY A 25 4.33 -16.29 -14.01
C GLY A 25 3.67 -16.79 -12.72
N PRO A 26 2.56 -17.53 -12.79
CA PRO A 26 1.92 -18.07 -11.60
C PRO A 26 2.83 -19.15 -11.04
N ALA A 27 3.56 -18.81 -9.98
CA ALA A 27 4.13 -19.82 -9.11
C ALA A 27 2.97 -20.45 -8.34
N ASP A 28 2.33 -21.46 -8.94
CA ASP A 28 1.44 -22.41 -8.26
C ASP A 28 2.26 -23.26 -7.28
N ALA A 29 2.81 -22.61 -6.26
CA ALA A 29 3.19 -23.28 -5.04
C ALA A 29 1.91 -23.45 -4.24
N LYS A 30 1.56 -24.69 -3.89
CA LYS A 30 0.61 -25.00 -2.80
C LYS A 30 1.20 -24.48 -1.49
N GLY A 31 1.25 -23.17 -1.32
CA GLY A 31 1.64 -22.50 -0.09
C GLY A 31 0.57 -22.69 0.96
N ASP A 32 0.96 -22.60 2.23
CA ASP A 32 0.01 -22.55 3.34
C ASP A 32 -1.04 -21.46 3.05
N PRO A 33 -2.35 -21.73 3.17
CA PRO A 33 -3.38 -20.70 3.08
C PRO A 33 -3.08 -19.45 3.92
N GLY A 34 -2.36 -19.60 5.04
CA GLY A 34 -1.88 -18.52 5.90
C GLY A 34 -0.93 -17.54 5.23
N ASP A 35 -0.14 -17.98 4.23
CA ASP A 35 0.86 -17.17 3.52
C ASP A 35 0.25 -16.32 2.40
N LYS A 36 -1.03 -16.55 2.07
CA LYS A 36 -1.71 -15.79 1.02
C LYS A 36 -1.75 -14.31 1.39
N VAL A 37 -1.20 -13.46 0.52
CA VAL A 37 -1.24 -12.00 0.69
C VAL A 37 -2.62 -11.46 0.31
N VAL A 38 -3.22 -10.68 1.22
CA VAL A 38 -4.51 -10.01 1.05
C VAL A 38 -4.33 -8.51 1.28
N CYS A 39 -4.69 -7.72 0.27
CA CYS A 39 -4.65 -6.25 0.32
C CYS A 39 -6.03 -5.66 0.62
N LYS A 40 -6.11 -4.82 1.65
CA LYS A 40 -7.33 -4.08 2.02
C LYS A 40 -7.12 -2.58 1.76
N THR A 41 -8.13 -1.93 1.19
CA THR A 41 -8.11 -0.48 0.97
C THR A 41 -8.61 0.22 2.22
N ARG A 42 -7.84 1.18 2.74
CA ARG A 42 -8.17 1.97 3.93
C ARG A 42 -8.35 3.45 3.58
N PRO A 43 -9.40 4.10 4.11
CA PRO A 43 -9.50 5.55 4.02
C PRO A 43 -8.40 6.18 4.88
N GLN A 44 -7.83 7.29 4.42
CA GLN A 44 -6.90 8.09 5.21
C GLN A 44 -7.62 9.35 5.71
N THR A 45 -7.56 9.61 7.01
CA THR A 45 -8.21 10.79 7.62
C THR A 45 -7.60 12.07 7.06
N GLY A 46 -8.45 13.08 6.79
CA GLY A 46 -8.01 14.39 6.29
C GLY A 46 -7.72 14.44 4.79
N THR A 47 -7.98 13.36 4.04
CA THR A 47 -7.81 13.34 2.58
C THR A 47 -8.88 12.49 1.89
N ARG A 48 -9.10 12.72 0.60
CA ARG A 48 -9.97 11.88 -0.26
C ARG A 48 -9.25 10.65 -0.81
N PHE A 49 -7.92 10.61 -0.71
CA PHE A 49 -7.13 9.49 -1.18
C PHE A 49 -7.27 8.27 -0.28
N ARG A 50 -7.11 7.09 -0.88
CA ARG A 50 -7.15 5.80 -0.20
C ARG A 50 -5.78 5.14 -0.30
N THR A 51 -5.39 4.45 0.76
CA THR A 51 -4.17 3.64 0.77
C THR A 51 -4.51 2.16 0.74
N LYS A 52 -3.62 1.34 0.18
CA LYS A 52 -3.73 -0.12 0.22
C LYS A 52 -2.75 -0.66 1.25
N VAL A 53 -3.24 -1.49 2.15
CA VAL A 53 -2.43 -2.19 3.15
C VAL A 53 -2.53 -3.67 2.87
N CYS A 54 -1.39 -4.33 2.68
CA CYS A 54 -1.31 -5.75 2.35
C CYS A 54 -0.63 -6.51 3.48
N HIS A 55 -1.27 -7.59 3.91
CA HIS A 55 -0.73 -8.53 4.89
C HIS A 55 -1.07 -9.95 4.46
N THR A 56 -0.39 -10.94 5.02
CA THR A 56 -0.79 -12.34 4.85
C THR A 56 -2.09 -12.61 5.60
N VAL A 57 -2.78 -13.72 5.28
CA VAL A 57 -3.99 -14.13 6.01
C VAL A 57 -3.68 -14.30 7.49
N ALA A 58 -2.59 -15.01 7.82
CA ALA A 58 -2.18 -15.21 9.21
C ALA A 58 -1.92 -13.89 9.95
N GLN A 59 -1.29 -12.92 9.29
CA GLN A 59 -1.09 -11.59 9.88
C GLN A 59 -2.40 -10.83 10.10
N TRP A 60 -3.36 -10.94 9.17
CA TRP A 60 -4.67 -10.33 9.36
C TRP A 60 -5.44 -10.91 10.55
N ASP A 61 -5.29 -12.20 10.82
CA ASP A 61 -5.94 -12.86 11.95
C ASP A 61 -5.38 -12.36 13.28
N ILE A 62 -4.05 -12.20 13.38
CA ILE A 62 -3.38 -11.61 14.55
C ILE A 62 -3.88 -10.18 14.78
N ILE A 63 -3.90 -9.35 13.73
CA ILE A 63 -4.40 -7.96 13.81
C ILE A 63 -5.87 -7.95 14.25
N ALA A 64 -6.69 -8.86 13.73
CA ALA A 64 -8.12 -8.93 14.07
C ALA A 64 -8.33 -9.34 15.53
N GLU A 65 -7.49 -10.22 16.07
CA GLU A 65 -7.54 -10.60 17.49
C GLU A 65 -7.14 -9.44 18.40
N GLU A 66 -6.03 -8.76 18.09
CA GLU A 66 -5.58 -7.59 18.86
C GLU A 66 -6.65 -6.50 18.89
N MET A 67 -7.24 -6.18 17.73
CA MET A 67 -8.31 -5.19 17.63
C MET A 67 -9.55 -5.59 18.43
N ARG A 68 -9.92 -6.88 18.45
CA ARG A 68 -11.04 -7.38 19.27
C ARG A 68 -10.74 -7.21 20.75
N ARG A 69 -9.53 -7.57 21.20
CA ARG A 69 -9.10 -7.39 22.59
C ARG A 69 -9.12 -5.91 22.99
N THR A 70 -8.51 -5.03 22.20
CA THR A 70 -8.48 -3.59 22.47
C THR A 70 -9.90 -3.00 22.52
N ALA A 71 -10.78 -3.42 21.61
CA ALA A 71 -12.18 -2.97 21.61
C ALA A 71 -12.92 -3.39 22.90
N GLN A 72 -12.69 -4.60 23.40
CA GLN A 72 -13.27 -5.05 24.67
C GLN A 72 -12.77 -4.21 25.85
N GLU A 73 -11.47 -3.93 25.92
CA GLU A 73 -10.85 -3.10 26.96
C GLU A 73 -11.35 -1.63 26.92
N MET A 74 -11.66 -1.11 25.74
CA MET A 74 -12.25 0.24 25.59
C MET A 74 -13.73 0.28 25.96
N ASN A 75 -14.51 -0.72 25.55
CA ASN A 75 -15.94 -0.77 25.84
C ASN A 75 -16.23 -0.95 27.34
N GLY A 76 -15.41 -1.73 28.06
CA GLY A 76 -15.54 -1.88 29.51
C GLY A 76 -15.39 -0.55 30.26
N ARG A 77 -14.39 0.27 29.87
CA ARG A 77 -14.15 1.59 30.48
C ARG A 77 -15.25 2.62 30.20
N ILE A 78 -15.91 2.55 29.04
CA ILE A 78 -16.93 3.56 28.66
C ILE A 78 -18.25 3.36 29.43
N ILE A 79 -18.60 2.14 29.84
CA ILE A 79 -19.86 1.89 30.58
C ILE A 79 -19.77 2.40 32.02
N GLU A 80 -18.60 2.32 32.66
CA GLU A 80 -18.40 2.78 34.05
C GLU A 80 -18.54 4.31 34.17
N VAL A 81 -18.00 5.07 33.22
CA VAL A 81 -17.99 6.56 33.27
C VAL A 81 -19.38 7.19 33.04
N ARG A 82 -20.34 6.47 32.42
CA ARG A 82 -21.70 7.01 32.19
C ARG A 82 -22.63 6.83 33.39
N ARG A 83 -22.21 6.14 34.45
CA ARG A 83 -23.09 5.75 35.58
C ARG A 83 -23.07 6.72 36.76
N GLU A 84 -22.70 7.98 36.56
CA GLU A 84 -22.63 9.03 37.58
C GLU A 84 -23.50 10.24 37.20
#